data_AF-A2DKT8-F1
#
_entry.id   AF-A2DKT8-F1
#
_cell.length_a   1.000
_cell.length_b   1.000
_cell.length_c   1.000
_cell.angle_alpha   90.00
_cell.angle_beta   90.00
_cell.angle_gamma   90.00
#
_symmetry.space_group_name_H-M   'P 1'
#
loop_
_entity.id
_entity.type
_entity.pdbx_description
1 polymer ?
#
loop_
_entity_poly.entity_id
_entity_poly.type
_entity_poly.pdbx_seq_one_letter_code
_entity_poly.pdbx_strand_id
1 'polypeptide(L)'
;MASTLDMQLKLRVQEKMLNKEAAREEKNAEKEKRKAKAELQKGNREFAKIYANNAIRSQQQALLLQQNAAKISSMVLDLKMAEVQAKMAKSLDAVVKELEKSVGQMDMQKIAAAAVKYDKIRGRVSETAQIISTPEGDVEAESNDLLNILEDEIAEEYNIPEIPSAEKEEERQTELQPSAA
;
A
#
# COMPACT_ATOMS: atom_id res chain seq x y z
N MET A 1 -28.19 -2.50 -8.69
CA MET A 1 -27.41 -3.41 -7.82
C MET A 1 -26.55 -4.38 -8.62
N ALA A 2 -27.05 -5.01 -9.70
CA ALA A 2 -26.22 -5.89 -10.56
C ALA A 2 -24.93 -5.21 -11.08
N SER A 3 -25.01 -3.96 -11.53
CA SER A 3 -23.85 -3.22 -12.05
C SER A 3 -22.74 -2.94 -11.03
N THR A 4 -23.04 -2.88 -9.72
CA THR A 4 -22.03 -2.56 -8.69
C THR A 4 -21.21 -3.79 -8.32
N LEU A 5 -21.87 -4.95 -8.21
CA LEU A 5 -21.21 -6.23 -7.98
C LEU A 5 -20.31 -6.61 -9.17
N ASP A 6 -20.80 -6.40 -10.39
CA ASP A 6 -20.02 -6.63 -11.60
C ASP A 6 -18.77 -5.73 -11.65
N MET A 7 -18.89 -4.47 -11.20
CA MET A 7 -17.76 -3.55 -11.11
C MET A 7 -16.75 -3.97 -10.03
N GLN A 8 -17.21 -4.35 -8.83
CA GLN A 8 -16.36 -4.89 -7.78
C GLN A 8 -15.57 -6.13 -8.25
N LEU A 9 -16.23 -7.03 -9.00
CA LEU A 9 -15.59 -8.21 -9.56
C LEU A 9 -14.51 -7.85 -10.59
N LYS A 10 -14.82 -6.93 -11.52
CA LYS A 10 -13.85 -6.44 -12.50
C LYS A 10 -12.62 -5.83 -11.85
N LEU A 11 -12.82 -4.99 -10.84
CA LEU A 11 -11.73 -4.35 -10.10
C LEU A 11 -10.86 -5.36 -9.35
N ARG A 12 -11.46 -6.35 -8.68
CA ARG A 12 -10.69 -7.45 -8.03
C ARG A 12 -9.90 -8.30 -9.01
N VAL A 13 -10.45 -8.55 -10.19
CA VAL A 13 -9.71 -9.27 -11.24
C VAL A 13 -8.53 -8.44 -11.71
N GLN A 14 -8.71 -7.13 -11.91
CA GLN A 14 -7.65 -6.20 -12.30
C GLN A 14 -6.56 -6.09 -11.24
N GLU A 15 -6.93 -5.98 -9.96
CA GLU A 15 -6.00 -6.04 -8.81
C GLU A 15 -5.12 -7.29 -8.86
N LYS A 16 -5.72 -8.48 -9.05
CA LYS A 16 -4.98 -9.74 -9.17
C LYS A 16 -4.06 -9.77 -10.39
N MET A 17 -4.48 -9.19 -11.51
CA MET A 17 -3.65 -9.09 -12.71
C MET A 17 -2.44 -8.21 -12.46
N LEU A 18 -2.62 -7.04 -11.82
CA LEU A 18 -1.53 -6.12 -11.47
C LEU A 18 -0.55 -6.75 -10.47
N ASN A 19 -1.04 -7.44 -9.44
CA ASN A 19 -0.17 -8.16 -8.49
C ASN A 19 0.65 -9.25 -9.18
N LYS A 20 0.06 -9.96 -10.15
CA LYS A 20 0.77 -10.97 -10.95
C LYS A 20 1.82 -10.33 -11.86
N GLU A 21 1.54 -9.16 -12.41
CA GLU A 21 2.48 -8.40 -13.24
C GLU A 21 3.62 -7.84 -12.40
N ALA A 22 3.34 -7.28 -11.22
CA ALA A 22 4.35 -6.84 -10.26
C ALA A 22 5.31 -7.97 -9.89
N ALA A 23 4.79 -9.16 -9.56
CA ALA A 23 5.61 -10.33 -9.26
C ALA A 23 6.44 -10.83 -10.46
N ARG A 24 6.03 -10.53 -11.70
CA ARG A 24 6.85 -10.81 -12.89
C ARG A 24 8.00 -9.80 -13.00
N GLU A 25 7.73 -8.53 -12.75
CA GLU A 25 8.75 -7.48 -12.78
C GLU A 25 9.77 -7.62 -11.65
N GLU A 26 9.38 -8.06 -10.46
CA GLU A 26 10.32 -8.42 -9.39
C GLU A 26 11.26 -9.55 -9.82
N LYS A 27 10.72 -10.60 -10.46
CA LYS A 27 11.53 -11.68 -11.02
C LYS A 27 12.47 -11.21 -12.11
N ASN A 28 12.07 -10.22 -12.91
CA ASN A 28 12.93 -9.61 -13.92
C ASN A 28 14.04 -8.79 -13.25
N ALA A 29 13.73 -8.00 -12.23
CA ALA A 29 14.71 -7.26 -11.44
C ALA A 29 15.76 -8.19 -10.81
N GLU A 30 15.35 -9.33 -10.25
CA GLU A 30 16.29 -10.33 -9.74
C GLU A 30 17.21 -10.90 -10.83
N LYS A 31 16.66 -11.22 -12.02
CA LYS A 31 17.46 -11.74 -13.14
C LYS A 31 18.52 -10.72 -13.58
N GLU A 32 18.13 -9.46 -13.73
CA GLU A 32 19.04 -8.38 -14.12
C GLU A 32 20.10 -8.13 -13.02
N LYS A 33 19.72 -8.22 -11.74
CA LYS A 33 20.67 -8.16 -10.61
C LYS A 33 21.69 -9.31 -10.65
N ARG A 34 21.27 -10.53 -11.00
CA ARG A 34 22.18 -11.68 -11.17
C ARG A 34 23.14 -11.46 -12.34
N LYS A 35 22.66 -10.93 -13.48
CA LYS A 35 23.52 -10.57 -14.63
C LYS A 35 24.53 -9.48 -14.27
N ALA A 36 24.10 -8.44 -13.55
CA ALA A 36 24.98 -7.38 -13.07
C ALA A 36 26.12 -7.94 -12.19
N LYS A 37 25.79 -8.86 -11.26
CA LYS A 37 26.79 -9.55 -10.42
C LYS A 37 27.77 -10.36 -11.26
N ALA A 38 27.28 -11.09 -12.27
CA ALA A 38 28.13 -11.90 -13.14
C ALA A 38 29.10 -11.05 -13.97
N GLU A 39 28.67 -9.91 -14.51
CA GLU A 39 29.56 -9.00 -15.25
C GLU A 39 30.53 -8.25 -14.34
N LEU A 40 30.13 -7.94 -13.11
CA LEU A 40 31.03 -7.33 -12.13
C LEU A 40 32.17 -8.29 -11.74
N GLN A 41 31.89 -9.59 -11.58
CA GLN A 41 32.91 -10.61 -11.32
C GLN A 41 33.92 -10.76 -12.47
N LYS A 42 33.50 -10.47 -13.70
CA LYS A 42 34.39 -10.47 -14.88
C LYS A 42 35.21 -9.18 -15.01
N GLY A 43 34.97 -8.17 -14.17
CA GLY A 43 35.62 -6.85 -14.27
C GLY A 43 34.97 -5.88 -15.26
N ASN A 44 33.84 -6.26 -15.88
CA ASN A 44 33.15 -5.46 -16.89
C ASN A 44 32.20 -4.44 -16.24
N ARG A 45 32.76 -3.40 -15.61
CA ARG A 45 32.00 -2.42 -14.81
C ARG A 45 30.94 -1.65 -15.60
N GLU A 46 31.22 -1.30 -16.85
CA GLU A 46 30.27 -0.60 -17.73
C GLU A 46 29.03 -1.46 -18.04
N PHE A 47 29.22 -2.75 -18.36
CA PHE A 47 28.11 -3.67 -18.61
C PHE A 47 27.33 -3.97 -17.31
N ALA A 48 28.02 -4.13 -16.18
CA ALA A 48 27.38 -4.30 -14.88
C ALA A 48 26.48 -3.10 -14.52
N LYS A 49 26.89 -1.87 -14.85
CA LYS A 49 26.10 -0.65 -14.64
C LYS A 49 24.81 -0.65 -15.47
N ILE A 50 24.85 -1.09 -16.72
CA ILE A 50 23.66 -1.21 -17.57
C ILE A 50 22.65 -2.20 -16.97
N TYR A 51 23.12 -3.39 -16.57
CA TYR A 51 22.25 -4.40 -15.94
C TYR A 51 21.70 -3.95 -14.58
N ALA A 52 22.49 -3.21 -13.80
CA ALA A 52 22.03 -2.62 -12.53
C ALA A 52 20.93 -1.57 -12.76
N ASN A 53 21.09 -0.68 -13.75
CA ASN A 53 20.06 0.29 -14.11
C ASN A 53 18.75 -0.38 -14.57
N ASN A 54 18.85 -1.47 -15.34
CA ASN A 54 17.69 -2.24 -15.75
C ASN A 54 16.99 -2.90 -14.55
N ALA A 55 17.77 -3.44 -13.60
CA ALA A 55 17.22 -4.02 -12.37
C ALA A 55 16.45 -2.99 -11.54
N ILE A 56 17.02 -1.79 -11.34
CA ILE A 56 16.36 -0.69 -10.62
C ILE A 56 15.09 -0.26 -11.34
N ARG A 57 15.11 -0.14 -12.67
CA ARG A 57 13.92 0.21 -13.46
C ARG A 57 12.79 -0.81 -13.28
N SER A 58 13.09 -2.10 -13.39
CA SER A 58 12.07 -3.15 -13.17
C SER A 58 11.56 -3.15 -11.72
N GLN A 59 12.41 -2.89 -10.73
CA GLN A 59 12.00 -2.78 -9.33
C GLN A 59 11.05 -1.59 -9.10
N GLN A 60 11.36 -0.41 -9.66
CA GLN A 60 10.47 0.75 -9.61
C GLN A 60 9.13 0.48 -10.30
N GLN A 61 9.16 -0.23 -11.42
CA GLN A 61 7.94 -0.62 -12.13
C GLN A 61 7.09 -1.61 -11.32
N ALA A 62 7.71 -2.58 -10.64
CA ALA A 62 7.02 -3.49 -9.73
C ALA A 62 6.34 -2.74 -8.57
N LEU A 63 7.04 -1.80 -7.95
CA LEU A 63 6.50 -0.97 -6.87
C LEU A 63 5.29 -0.16 -7.34
N LEU A 64 5.38 0.49 -8.50
CA LEU A 64 4.27 1.24 -9.07
C LEU A 64 3.05 0.35 -9.32
N LEU A 65 3.25 -0.87 -9.81
CA LEU A 65 2.18 -1.83 -10.04
C LEU A 65 1.52 -2.27 -8.71
N GLN A 66 2.30 -2.52 -7.66
CA GLN A 66 1.79 -2.84 -6.32
C GLN A 66 0.97 -1.69 -5.72
N GLN A 67 1.47 -0.46 -5.82
CA GLN A 67 0.73 0.73 -5.35
C GLN A 67 -0.59 0.90 -6.10
N ASN A 68 -0.61 0.64 -7.41
CA ASN A 68 -1.84 0.69 -8.19
C ASN A 68 -2.81 -0.44 -7.82
N ALA A 69 -2.31 -1.65 -7.52
CA ALA A 69 -3.14 -2.75 -7.03
C ALA A 69 -3.77 -2.41 -5.66
N ALA A 70 -2.99 -1.85 -4.73
CA ALA A 70 -3.48 -1.40 -3.42
C ALA A 70 -4.59 -0.34 -3.55
N LYS A 71 -4.41 0.66 -4.43
CA LYS A 71 -5.43 1.67 -4.74
C LYS A 71 -6.73 1.04 -5.25
N ILE A 72 -6.64 0.04 -6.14
CA ILE A 72 -7.83 -0.66 -6.64
C ILE A 72 -8.51 -1.46 -5.52
N SER A 73 -7.73 -2.08 -4.63
CA SER A 73 -8.26 -2.79 -3.46
C SER A 73 -9.06 -1.85 -2.55
N SER A 74 -8.51 -0.66 -2.27
CA SER A 74 -9.20 0.40 -1.53
C SER A 74 -10.51 0.82 -2.21
N MET A 75 -10.52 1.03 -3.52
CA MET A 75 -11.76 1.35 -4.26
C MET A 75 -12.81 0.24 -4.15
N VAL A 76 -12.41 -1.03 -4.09
CA VAL A 76 -13.33 -2.16 -3.88
C VAL A 76 -13.94 -2.13 -2.48
N LEU A 77 -13.14 -1.78 -1.46
CA LEU A 77 -13.63 -1.62 -0.08
C LEU A 77 -14.64 -0.47 0.01
N ASP A 78 -14.34 0.68 -0.59
CA ASP A 78 -15.25 1.83 -0.64
C ASP A 78 -16.58 1.47 -1.31
N LEU A 79 -16.53 0.76 -2.44
CA LEU A 79 -17.74 0.31 -3.14
C LEU A 79 -18.56 -0.68 -2.29
N LYS A 80 -17.89 -1.56 -1.54
CA LYS A 80 -18.56 -2.51 -0.63
C LYS A 80 -19.21 -1.78 0.54
N MET A 81 -18.51 -0.80 1.13
CA MET A 81 -19.02 0.07 2.19
C MET A 81 -20.26 0.84 1.69
N ALA A 82 -20.19 1.44 0.51
CA ALA A 82 -21.30 2.18 -0.10
C ALA A 82 -22.52 1.28 -0.34
N GLU A 83 -22.33 0.03 -0.76
CA GLU A 83 -23.42 -0.93 -0.94
C GLU A 83 -24.10 -1.30 0.39
N VAL A 84 -23.30 -1.53 1.44
CA VAL A 84 -23.80 -1.82 2.79
C VAL A 84 -24.59 -0.63 3.34
N GLN A 85 -24.02 0.58 3.23
CA GLN A 85 -24.70 1.81 3.63
C GLN A 85 -26.02 1.99 2.87
N ALA A 86 -26.05 1.73 1.56
CA ALA A 86 -27.28 1.80 0.77
C ALA A 86 -28.35 0.78 1.21
N LYS A 87 -27.96 -0.45 1.54
CA LYS A 87 -28.88 -1.48 2.08
C LYS A 87 -29.42 -1.08 3.45
N MET A 88 -28.58 -0.50 4.29
CA MET A 88 -28.97 -0.03 5.62
C MET A 88 -29.87 1.19 5.56
N ALA A 89 -29.59 2.15 4.66
CA ALA A 89 -30.45 3.31 4.41
C ALA A 89 -31.87 2.89 3.99
N LYS A 90 -32.00 1.89 3.11
CA LYS A 90 -33.31 1.33 2.74
C LYS A 90 -34.04 0.68 3.92
N SER A 91 -33.30 0.01 4.80
CA SER A 91 -33.88 -0.59 6.01
C SER A 91 -34.34 0.47 7.00
N LEU A 92 -33.58 1.56 7.15
CA LEU A 92 -33.97 2.72 7.95
C LEU A 92 -35.21 3.41 7.38
N ASP A 93 -35.27 3.63 6.06
CA ASP A 93 -36.44 4.22 5.39
C ASP A 93 -37.73 3.41 5.65
N ALA A 94 -37.64 2.08 5.63
CA ALA A 94 -38.78 1.22 5.95
C ALA A 94 -39.24 1.38 7.42
N VAL A 95 -38.31 1.48 8.36
CA VAL A 95 -38.63 1.70 9.79
C VAL A 95 -39.20 3.10 10.03
N VAL A 96 -38.70 4.12 9.34
CA VAL A 96 -39.24 5.49 9.42
C VAL A 96 -40.68 5.54 8.92
N LYS A 97 -40.99 4.86 7.81
CA LYS A 97 -42.39 4.73 7.32
C LYS A 97 -43.30 3.98 8.30
N GLU A 98 -42.79 2.93 8.96
CA GLU A 98 -43.52 2.21 10.02
C GLU A 98 -43.79 3.14 11.22
N LEU A 99 -42.81 3.97 11.58
CA LEU A 99 -42.92 4.97 12.64
C LEU A 99 -43.94 6.06 12.29
N GLU A 100 -43.90 6.64 11.09
CA GLU A 100 -44.86 7.66 10.63
C GLU A 100 -46.31 7.16 10.72
N LYS A 101 -46.55 5.92 10.26
CA LYS A 101 -47.87 5.30 10.35
C LYS A 101 -48.33 5.09 11.80
N SER A 102 -47.41 4.67 12.67
CA SER A 102 -47.69 4.42 14.08
C SER A 102 -47.95 5.71 14.87
N VAL A 103 -47.20 6.78 14.56
CA VAL A 103 -47.40 8.13 15.11
C VAL A 103 -48.76 8.68 14.70
N GLY A 104 -49.15 8.53 13.42
CA GLY A 104 -50.48 8.94 12.95
C GLY A 104 -51.64 8.18 13.60
N GLN A 105 -51.39 6.96 14.09
CA GLN A 105 -52.37 6.14 14.82
C GLN A 105 -52.33 6.35 16.35
N MET A 106 -51.41 7.18 16.87
CA MET A 106 -51.14 7.37 18.30
C MET A 106 -50.85 6.05 19.06
N ASP A 107 -50.27 5.05 18.37
CA ASP A 107 -49.95 3.75 18.96
C ASP A 107 -48.56 3.80 19.60
N MET A 108 -48.53 4.11 20.91
CA MET A 108 -47.30 4.31 21.65
C MET A 108 -46.45 3.04 21.79
N GLN A 109 -47.08 1.84 21.76
CA GLN A 109 -46.34 0.57 21.79
C GLN A 109 -45.60 0.33 20.46
N LYS A 110 -46.26 0.60 19.32
CA LYS A 110 -45.61 0.47 18.01
C LYS A 110 -44.52 1.51 17.78
N ILE A 111 -44.71 2.73 18.26
CA ILE A 111 -43.67 3.77 18.25
C ILE A 111 -42.42 3.31 19.00
N ALA A 112 -42.58 2.78 20.22
CA ALA A 112 -41.46 2.26 21.01
C ALA A 112 -40.75 1.09 20.30
N ALA A 113 -41.50 0.18 19.69
CA ALA A 113 -40.92 -0.93 18.93
C ALA A 113 -40.15 -0.47 17.68
N ALA A 114 -40.66 0.52 16.95
CA ALA A 114 -39.99 1.10 15.78
C ALA A 114 -38.73 1.88 16.17
N ALA A 115 -38.72 2.59 17.30
CA ALA A 115 -37.54 3.27 17.83
C ALA A 115 -36.41 2.27 18.17
N VAL A 116 -36.72 1.15 18.83
CA VAL A 116 -35.73 0.10 19.12
C VAL A 116 -35.15 -0.52 17.83
N LYS A 117 -36.00 -0.74 16.81
CA LYS A 117 -35.53 -1.22 15.49
C LYS A 117 -34.60 -0.20 14.82
N TYR A 118 -34.94 1.09 14.90
CA TYR A 118 -34.11 2.17 14.37
C TYR A 118 -32.73 2.19 15.01
N ASP A 119 -32.65 2.15 16.34
CA ASP A 119 -31.38 2.15 17.06
C ASP A 119 -30.54 0.90 16.75
N LYS A 120 -31.19 -0.26 16.60
CA LYS A 120 -30.51 -1.49 16.18
C LYS A 120 -29.93 -1.39 14.77
N ILE A 121 -30.65 -0.80 13.81
CA ILE A 121 -30.12 -0.62 12.45
C ILE A 121 -28.97 0.39 12.46
N ARG A 122 -29.12 1.51 13.18
CA ARG A 122 -28.09 2.53 13.33
C ARG A 122 -26.82 1.98 13.98
N GLY A 123 -26.94 1.18 15.04
CA GLY A 123 -25.80 0.54 15.71
C GLY A 123 -25.01 -0.38 14.75
N ARG A 124 -25.72 -1.20 13.96
CA ARG A 124 -25.08 -2.06 12.94
C ARG A 124 -24.36 -1.28 11.85
N VAL A 125 -24.84 -0.08 11.48
CA VAL A 125 -24.13 0.79 10.52
C VAL A 125 -22.75 1.17 11.07
N SER A 126 -22.69 1.55 12.34
CA SER A 126 -21.43 1.92 13.00
C SER A 126 -20.47 0.74 13.13
N GLU A 127 -20.98 -0.41 13.56
CA GLU A 127 -20.18 -1.63 13.71
C GLU A 127 -19.66 -2.14 12.37
N THR A 128 -20.51 -2.14 11.33
CA THR A 128 -20.10 -2.61 10.00
C THR A 128 -19.13 -1.64 9.33
N ALA A 129 -19.26 -0.33 9.56
CA ALA A 129 -18.28 0.65 9.13
C ALA A 129 -16.90 0.37 9.75
N GLN A 130 -16.84 0.03 11.05
CA GLN A 130 -15.59 -0.37 11.69
C GLN A 130 -15.04 -1.67 11.09
N ILE A 131 -15.84 -2.72 10.94
CA ILE A 131 -15.40 -4.03 10.43
C ILE A 131 -14.96 -4.00 8.96
N ILE A 132 -15.57 -3.14 8.12
CA ILE A 132 -15.19 -3.04 6.70
C ILE A 132 -13.96 -2.15 6.52
N SER A 133 -13.78 -1.15 7.39
CA SER A 133 -12.62 -0.25 7.37
C SER A 133 -11.42 -0.80 8.14
N THR A 134 -11.61 -1.88 8.91
CA THR A 134 -10.53 -2.72 9.43
C THR A 134 -10.36 -3.87 8.44
N PRO A 135 -9.39 -3.81 7.53
CA PRO A 135 -8.97 -5.01 6.84
C PRO A 135 -8.58 -6.02 7.93
N GLU A 136 -8.89 -7.29 7.74
CA GLU A 136 -8.37 -8.36 8.59
C GLU A 136 -6.83 -8.24 8.63
N GLY A 137 -6.31 -7.80 9.77
CA GLY A 137 -4.91 -7.41 9.95
C GLY A 137 -4.72 -5.92 9.67
N ASP A 138 -4.23 -5.20 10.67
CA ASP A 138 -3.81 -3.81 10.63
C ASP A 138 -2.55 -3.65 9.77
N VAL A 139 -2.55 -4.16 8.53
CA VAL A 139 -1.39 -4.20 7.66
C VAL A 139 -0.98 -2.79 7.27
N GLU A 140 -1.86 -1.79 7.30
CA GLU A 140 -1.50 -0.43 6.91
C GLU A 140 -0.88 0.38 8.06
N ALA A 141 -1.34 0.22 9.32
CA ALA A 141 -0.63 0.82 10.46
C ALA A 141 0.61 0.01 10.83
N GLU A 142 0.54 -1.33 10.82
CA GLU A 142 1.71 -2.20 11.04
C GLU A 142 2.72 -2.08 9.89
N SER A 143 2.31 -1.84 8.63
CA SER A 143 3.24 -1.60 7.51
C SER A 143 3.82 -0.20 7.54
N ASN A 144 3.11 0.84 8.01
CA ASN A 144 3.73 2.16 8.20
C ASN A 144 4.70 2.13 9.39
N ASP A 145 4.38 1.41 10.46
CA ASP A 145 5.31 1.19 11.58
C ASP A 145 6.52 0.35 11.15
N LEU A 146 6.32 -0.73 10.37
CA LEU A 146 7.42 -1.50 9.78
C LEU A 146 8.23 -0.67 8.78
N LEU A 147 7.60 0.17 7.97
CA LEU A 147 8.31 1.05 7.03
C LEU A 147 9.14 2.09 7.79
N ASN A 148 8.60 2.70 8.85
CA ASN A 148 9.36 3.63 9.69
C ASN A 148 10.55 2.93 10.36
N ILE A 149 10.35 1.72 10.90
CA ILE A 149 11.43 0.92 11.51
C ILE A 149 12.48 0.53 10.47
N LEU A 150 12.08 0.13 9.27
CA LEU A 150 12.99 -0.22 8.18
C LEU A 150 13.69 1.01 7.58
N GLU A 151 13.04 2.17 7.56
CA GLU A 151 13.64 3.45 7.16
C GLU A 151 14.70 3.92 8.17
N ASP A 152 14.44 3.76 9.46
CA ASP A 152 15.40 4.03 10.53
C ASP A 152 16.58 3.03 10.48
N GLU A 153 16.32 1.74 10.25
CA GLU A 153 17.36 0.71 10.13
C GLU A 153 18.23 0.92 8.87
N ILE A 154 17.62 1.33 7.74
CA ILE A 154 18.35 1.74 6.52
C ILE A 154 19.15 3.03 6.77
N ALA A 155 18.62 3.99 7.53
CA ALA A 155 19.35 5.21 7.87
C ALA A 155 20.58 4.93 8.74
N GLU A 156 20.50 3.95 9.63
CA GLU A 156 21.63 3.47 10.43
C GLU A 156 22.63 2.63 9.59
N GLU A 157 22.15 1.78 8.70
CA GLU A 157 22.99 0.91 7.84
C GLU A 157 23.71 1.69 6.72
N TYR A 158 23.14 2.82 6.25
CA TYR A 158 23.78 3.72 5.29
C TYR A 158 24.72 4.76 5.92
N ASN A 159 24.98 4.70 7.23
CA ASN A 159 26.11 5.41 7.82
C ASN A 159 27.43 4.66 7.55
N ILE A 160 27.70 4.41 6.26
CA ILE A 160 29.00 3.95 5.78
C ILE A 160 29.99 5.08 6.10
N PRO A 161 31.02 4.84 6.93
CA PRO A 161 32.06 5.82 7.19
C PRO A 161 32.65 6.26 5.86
N GLU A 162 32.86 7.57 5.70
CA GLU A 162 33.62 8.21 4.62
C GLU A 162 34.60 7.22 3.98
N ILE A 163 34.23 6.74 2.78
CA ILE A 163 35.25 6.19 1.89
C ILE A 163 36.17 7.38 1.63
N PRO A 164 37.47 7.35 1.99
CA PRO A 164 38.35 8.46 1.73
C PRO A 164 38.38 8.64 0.21
N SER A 165 37.77 9.73 -0.25
CA SER A 165 37.94 10.21 -1.61
C SER A 165 39.43 10.40 -1.86
N ALA A 166 39.85 9.98 -3.03
CA ALA A 166 41.23 9.98 -3.50
C ALA A 166 41.81 11.40 -3.63
N GLU A 167 42.20 12.02 -2.51
CA GLU A 167 42.89 13.32 -2.47
C GLU A 167 44.05 13.35 -1.45
N LYS A 168 44.83 12.26 -1.33
CA LYS A 168 46.12 12.30 -0.61
C LYS A 168 47.26 11.68 -1.42
N GLU A 169 47.41 12.11 -2.66
CA GLU A 169 48.59 11.79 -3.46
C GLU A 169 49.46 13.00 -3.83
N GLU A 170 49.18 14.19 -3.25
CA GLU A 170 49.96 15.42 -3.56
C GLU A 170 50.89 15.93 -2.45
N GLU A 171 50.92 15.32 -1.25
CA GLU A 171 51.85 15.74 -0.18
C GLU A 171 53.10 14.86 -0.02
N ARG A 172 53.38 13.96 -0.96
CA ARG A 172 54.59 13.09 -0.92
C ARG A 172 55.70 13.47 -1.90
N GLN A 173 55.73 14.72 -2.39
CA GLN A 173 56.80 15.20 -3.28
C GLN A 173 57.56 16.46 -2.84
N THR A 174 57.34 17.00 -1.63
CA THR A 174 58.06 18.21 -1.17
C THR A 174 59.06 18.04 -0.02
N GLU A 175 59.26 16.84 0.52
CA GLU A 175 60.33 16.62 1.52
C GLU A 175 61.22 15.42 1.16
N LEU A 176 62.19 15.66 0.28
CA LEU A 176 63.47 14.94 0.04
C LEU A 176 63.99 15.53 -1.30
N GLN A 177 65.02 16.37 -1.43
CA GLN A 177 66.29 16.66 -0.72
C GLN A 177 66.84 18.02 -1.31
N PRO A 178 68.08 18.53 -1.06
CA PRO A 178 69.17 18.13 -0.15
C PRO A 178 69.81 19.28 0.69
N SER A 179 70.67 18.86 1.62
CA SER A 179 71.84 19.56 2.21
C SER A 179 72.40 20.79 1.47
N ALA A 180 72.62 21.90 2.21
CA ALA A 180 73.86 22.70 2.20
C ALA A 180 73.75 23.96 3.10
N ALA A 181 74.54 23.99 4.19
CA ALA A 181 75.35 25.11 4.69
C ALA A 181 75.87 24.80 6.10
#